data_AF-A0A1E1W088-F1
#
_entry.id   AF-A0A1E1W088-F1
#
_cell.length_a   1.000
_cell.length_b   1.000
_cell.length_c   1.000
_cell.angle_alpha   90.00
_cell.angle_beta   90.00
_cell.angle_gamma   90.00
#
_symmetry.space_group_name_H-M   'P 1'
#
loop_
_entity.id
_entity.type
_entity.pdbx_description
1 polymer ?
#
loop_
_entity_poly.entity_id
_entity_poly.type
_entity_poly.pdbx_seq_one_letter_code
_entity_poly.pdbx_strand_id
1 'polypeptide(L)'
;GQVFCIYRCILHHRKEQLSTDGEGRAWVDRCQRLSLPGSQRWAVLMVSGGHFAGAVFSGGVAVVHKTLHSYVTRRGQGQSQGTRDQHGNAPKSAGASLRRYNQAQFLEHVQDIISGWSEDLAGCSLI
;
A
#
# COMPACT_ATOMS: atom_id res chain seq x y z
N GLY A 1 -18.33 4.32 -31.28
CA GLY A 1 -17.42 3.30 -30.71
C GLY A 1 -17.49 3.36 -29.20
N GLN A 2 -17.26 2.25 -28.52
CA GLN A 2 -17.12 2.23 -27.06
C GLN A 2 -15.69 2.61 -26.68
N VAL A 3 -15.54 3.44 -25.65
CA VAL A 3 -14.24 3.84 -25.11
C VAL A 3 -14.12 3.24 -23.71
N PHE A 4 -12.97 2.61 -23.44
CA PHE A 4 -12.65 2.06 -22.13
C PHE A 4 -11.45 2.82 -21.56
N CYS A 5 -11.48 3.06 -20.25
CA CYS A 5 -10.39 3.70 -19.53
C CYS A 5 -9.83 2.72 -18.49
N ILE A 6 -8.51 2.67 -18.36
CA ILE A 6 -7.81 1.82 -17.40
C ILE A 6 -6.65 2.60 -16.79
N TYR A 7 -6.40 2.39 -15.50
CA TYR A 7 -5.27 3.01 -14.83
C TYR A 7 -3.96 2.44 -15.36
N ARG A 8 -3.07 3.33 -15.80
CA ARG A 8 -1.77 2.95 -16.36
C ARG A 8 -0.92 2.13 -15.40
N CYS A 9 -0.99 2.39 -14.09
CA CYS A 9 -0.24 1.64 -13.09
C CYS A 9 -0.63 0.16 -12.98
N ILE A 10 -1.84 -0.21 -13.43
CA ILE A 10 -2.27 -1.61 -13.49
C ILE A 10 -1.57 -2.35 -14.64
N LEU A 11 -1.35 -1.65 -15.76
CA LEU A 11 -0.80 -2.25 -16.97
C LEU A 11 0.72 -2.10 -17.09
N HIS A 12 1.32 -1.16 -16.37
CA HIS A 12 2.69 -0.74 -16.62
C HIS A 12 3.39 -0.26 -15.36
N HIS A 13 4.53 -0.89 -15.09
CA HIS A 13 5.42 -0.46 -14.02
C HIS A 13 6.29 0.72 -14.45
N ARG A 14 6.52 1.70 -13.56
CA ARG A 14 7.25 2.95 -13.88
C ARG A 14 8.68 2.71 -14.43
N LYS A 15 9.32 1.61 -14.05
CA LYS A 15 10.68 1.27 -14.51
C LYS A 15 10.70 0.61 -15.90
N GLU A 16 9.55 0.22 -16.44
CA GLU A 16 9.48 -0.31 -17.80
C GLU A 16 9.51 0.84 -18.82
N GLN A 17 10.07 0.58 -20.00
CA GLN A 17 9.92 1.50 -21.12
C GLN A 17 8.47 1.48 -21.62
N LEU A 18 7.93 2.66 -21.97
CA LEU A 18 6.63 2.69 -22.65
C LEU A 18 6.76 2.04 -24.02
N SER A 19 5.70 1.35 -24.42
CA SER A 19 5.53 0.95 -25.81
C SER A 19 5.49 2.17 -26.72
N THR A 20 6.28 2.13 -27.80
CA THR A 20 6.30 3.10 -28.90
C THR A 20 5.68 2.53 -30.18
N ASP A 21 4.96 1.42 -30.08
CA ASP A 21 4.40 0.67 -31.22
C ASP A 21 3.35 1.44 -32.04
N GLY A 22 2.86 2.59 -31.54
CA GLY A 22 1.92 3.51 -32.23
C GLY A 22 0.51 2.96 -32.40
N GLU A 23 0.39 1.66 -32.61
CA GLU A 23 -0.85 0.90 -32.77
C GLU A 23 -1.43 0.40 -31.44
N GLY A 24 -0.67 0.49 -30.34
CA GLY A 24 -1.13 0.13 -29.00
C GLY A 24 -1.32 -1.36 -28.75
N ARG A 25 -0.78 -2.23 -29.61
CA ARG A 25 -0.82 -3.71 -29.46
C ARG A 25 -0.25 -4.15 -28.12
N ALA A 26 0.83 -3.54 -27.67
CA ALA A 26 1.43 -3.86 -26.37
C ALA A 26 0.49 -3.56 -25.19
N TRP A 27 -0.35 -2.52 -25.30
CA TRP A 27 -1.34 -2.21 -24.27
C TRP A 27 -2.51 -3.20 -24.28
N VAL A 28 -2.96 -3.60 -25.48
CA VAL A 28 -4.01 -4.62 -25.63
C VAL A 28 -3.55 -5.96 -25.05
N ASP A 29 -2.31 -6.38 -25.33
CA ASP A 29 -1.72 -7.61 -24.76
C ASP A 29 -1.68 -7.56 -23.22
N ARG A 30 -1.25 -6.43 -22.64
CA ARG A 30 -1.26 -6.23 -21.17
C ARG A 30 -2.66 -6.34 -20.59
N CYS A 31 -3.67 -5.78 -21.26
CA CYS A 31 -5.08 -5.91 -20.85
C CYS A 31 -5.57 -7.35 -20.91
N GLN A 32 -5.21 -8.10 -21.96
CA GLN A 32 -5.58 -9.51 -22.09
C GLN A 32 -4.98 -10.36 -20.96
N ARG A 33 -3.74 -10.06 -20.55
CA ARG A 33 -3.09 -10.74 -19.41
C ARG A 33 -3.83 -10.55 -18.10
N LEU A 34 -4.45 -9.39 -17.84
CA LEU A 34 -5.26 -9.18 -16.63
C LEU A 34 -6.51 -10.08 -16.58
N SER A 35 -6.98 -10.54 -17.74
CA SER A 35 -8.16 -11.39 -17.84
C SER A 35 -7.83 -12.87 -17.63
N LEU A 36 -6.56 -13.24 -17.54
CA LEU A 36 -6.14 -14.62 -17.32
C LEU A 36 -6.48 -15.07 -15.89
N PRO A 37 -6.92 -16.33 -15.72
CA PRO A 37 -7.08 -16.93 -14.39
C PRO A 37 -5.78 -16.82 -13.59
N GLY A 38 -5.87 -16.37 -12.34
CA GLY A 38 -4.71 -16.17 -11.46
C GLY A 38 -4.10 -14.76 -11.49
N SER A 39 -4.34 -13.96 -12.54
CA SER A 39 -3.85 -12.56 -12.62
C SER A 39 -4.70 -11.55 -11.85
N GLN A 40 -5.69 -12.04 -11.11
CA GLN A 40 -6.67 -11.23 -10.37
C GLN A 40 -6.44 -11.29 -8.86
N ARG A 41 -5.28 -11.82 -8.41
CA ARG A 41 -4.91 -11.79 -6.98
C ARG A 41 -4.10 -10.53 -6.70
N TRP A 42 -4.70 -9.52 -6.08
CA TRP A 42 -4.07 -8.22 -5.85
C TRP A 42 -4.06 -7.89 -4.36
N ALA A 43 -2.97 -7.31 -3.87
CA ALA A 43 -2.93 -6.72 -2.54
C ALA A 43 -3.18 -5.21 -2.63
N VAL A 44 -3.80 -4.66 -1.59
CA VAL A 44 -3.98 -3.23 -1.39
C VAL A 44 -3.54 -2.91 0.03
N LEU A 45 -2.50 -2.10 0.17
CA LEU A 45 -1.92 -1.73 1.47
C LEU A 45 -1.95 -0.20 1.64
N MET A 46 -2.54 0.26 2.72
CA MET A 46 -2.65 1.68 3.06
C MET A 46 -2.10 1.92 4.47
N VAL A 47 -1.15 2.85 4.60
CA VAL A 47 -0.57 3.25 5.89
C VAL A 47 -0.51 4.75 5.99
N SER A 48 -1.11 5.31 7.04
CA SER A 48 -1.07 6.76 7.30
C SER A 48 -1.38 7.07 8.75
N GLY A 49 -0.57 7.93 9.39
CA GLY A 49 -0.93 8.55 10.67
C GLY A 49 -1.24 7.59 11.83
N GLY A 50 -0.71 6.35 11.82
CA GLY A 50 -1.04 5.32 12.80
C GLY A 50 -2.20 4.42 12.43
N HIS A 51 -2.73 4.56 11.23
CA HIS A 51 -3.70 3.66 10.64
C HIS A 51 -3.00 2.76 9.61
N PHE A 52 -3.35 1.48 9.65
CA PHE A 52 -3.05 0.51 8.61
C PHE A 52 -4.36 -0.13 8.17
N ALA A 53 -4.53 -0.26 6.86
CA ALA A 53 -5.57 -1.08 6.25
C ALA A 53 -4.91 -1.87 5.12
N GLY A 54 -4.97 -3.20 5.23
CA GLY A 54 -4.44 -4.11 4.22
C GLY A 54 -5.51 -5.12 3.82
N ALA A 55 -5.54 -5.49 2.55
CA ALA A 55 -6.33 -6.61 2.07
C ALA A 55 -5.70 -7.25 0.84
N VAL A 56 -5.80 -8.57 0.75
CA VAL A 56 -5.55 -9.35 -0.46
C VAL A 56 -6.89 -9.74 -1.06
N PHE A 57 -7.07 -9.40 -2.33
CA PHE A 57 -8.26 -9.70 -3.12
C PHE A 57 -7.96 -10.81 -4.10
N SER A 58 -8.93 -11.69 -4.34
CA SER A 58 -8.96 -12.60 -5.48
C SER A 58 -10.21 -12.28 -6.28
N GLY A 59 -10.01 -11.64 -7.44
CA GLY A 59 -11.10 -11.01 -8.18
C GLY A 59 -11.78 -9.95 -7.33
N GLY A 60 -13.11 -10.09 -7.13
CA GLY A 60 -13.90 -9.16 -6.32
C GLY A 60 -13.95 -9.48 -4.82
N VAL A 61 -13.28 -10.54 -4.35
CA VAL A 61 -13.44 -11.03 -2.98
C VAL A 61 -12.18 -10.79 -2.16
N ALA A 62 -12.31 -10.17 -0.99
CA ALA A 62 -11.23 -10.06 -0.02
C ALA A 62 -11.00 -11.42 0.65
N VAL A 63 -9.86 -12.05 0.37
CA VAL A 63 -9.50 -13.38 0.90
C VAL A 63 -8.76 -13.28 2.23
N VAL A 64 -8.00 -12.20 2.44
CA VAL A 64 -7.36 -11.89 3.72
C VAL A 64 -7.41 -10.37 3.90
N HIS A 65 -7.77 -9.89 5.10
CA HIS A 65 -7.76 -8.46 5.39
C HIS A 65 -7.47 -8.17 6.86
N LYS A 66 -6.89 -7.01 7.15
CA LYS A 66 -6.66 -6.54 8.52
C LYS A 66 -6.61 -5.02 8.55
N THR A 67 -7.17 -4.46 9.61
CA THR A 67 -7.02 -3.06 9.97
C THR A 67 -6.33 -2.95 11.33
N LEU A 68 -5.52 -1.92 11.49
CA LEU A 68 -4.86 -1.59 12.76
C LEU A 68 -4.91 -0.07 12.93
N HIS A 69 -5.09 0.36 14.17
CA HIS A 69 -5.01 1.77 14.54
C HIS A 69 -4.20 1.92 15.82
N SER A 70 -3.32 2.91 15.84
CA SER A 70 -2.53 3.32 17.00
C SER A 70 -2.49 4.83 17.10
N TYR A 71 -2.60 5.34 18.33
CA TYR A 71 -2.60 6.77 18.59
C TYR A 71 -1.17 7.32 18.57
N VAL A 72 -0.69 7.70 17.38
CA VAL A 72 0.67 8.23 17.15
C VAL A 72 0.71 9.71 16.75
N THR A 73 -0.44 10.30 16.45
CA THR A 73 -0.55 11.71 16.07
C THR A 73 -0.69 12.62 17.29
N ARG A 74 -0.33 13.91 17.15
CA ARG A 74 -0.63 14.94 18.16
C ARG A 74 -2.09 15.35 18.07
N ARG A 75 -2.73 15.63 19.21
CA ARG A 75 -3.97 16.42 19.24
C ARG A 75 -3.62 17.84 18.73
N GLY A 76 -4.05 18.21 17.52
CA GLY A 76 -3.63 19.44 16.81
C GLY A 76 -3.36 19.20 15.31
N GLN A 77 -2.45 19.96 14.68
CA GLN A 77 -2.14 20.03 13.22
C GLN A 77 -1.80 18.71 12.46
N GLY A 78 -2.12 17.52 12.97
CA GLY A 78 -2.15 16.27 12.19
C GLY A 78 -0.80 15.68 11.78
N GLN A 79 0.32 16.34 12.08
CA GLN A 79 1.65 15.84 11.72
C GLN A 79 2.10 14.73 12.67
N SER A 80 2.67 13.65 12.10
CA SER A 80 3.23 12.54 12.86
C SER A 80 4.41 13.00 13.72
N GLN A 81 4.69 12.31 14.84
CA GLN A 81 5.81 12.67 15.71
C GLN A 81 7.16 12.52 14.99
N GLY A 82 7.32 11.50 14.13
CA GLY A 82 8.53 11.32 13.31
C GLY A 82 8.85 12.52 12.41
N THR A 83 7.83 13.11 11.76
CA THR A 83 8.01 14.33 10.94
C THR A 83 8.53 15.50 11.78
N ARG A 84 8.03 15.65 13.02
CA ARG A 84 8.48 16.70 13.95
C ARG A 84 9.90 16.47 14.46
N ASP A 85 10.27 15.21 14.73
CA ASP A 85 11.58 14.86 15.27
C ASP A 85 12.72 15.14 14.26
N GLN A 86 12.44 15.11 12.95
CA GLN A 86 13.40 15.50 11.91
C GLN A 86 13.73 17.01 11.87
N HIS A 87 12.94 17.88 12.51
CA HIS A 87 13.12 19.33 12.47
C HIS A 87 14.07 19.86 13.58
N GLY A 88 15.01 19.04 14.05
CA GLY A 88 16.16 19.47 14.87
C GLY A 88 15.87 19.80 16.35
N ASN A 89 14.60 19.94 16.77
CA ASN A 89 14.24 20.21 18.16
C ASN A 89 13.15 19.25 18.66
N ALA A 90 13.53 17.97 18.75
CA ALA A 90 12.68 16.87 19.16
C ALA A 90 12.25 17.02 20.63
N PRO A 91 10.95 17.22 20.93
CA PRO A 91 10.51 17.40 22.30
C PRO A 91 10.78 16.15 23.14
N LYS A 92 11.28 16.33 24.37
CA LYS A 92 11.61 15.25 25.32
C LYS A 92 10.52 15.02 26.38
N SER A 93 9.32 15.54 26.17
CA SER A 93 8.22 15.38 27.14
C SER A 93 7.72 13.94 27.18
N ALA A 94 7.09 13.54 28.30
CA ALA A 94 6.48 12.22 28.46
C ALA A 94 5.52 11.87 27.32
N GLY A 95 4.70 12.83 26.89
CA GLY A 95 3.78 12.66 25.76
C GLY A 95 4.46 12.55 24.38
N ALA A 96 5.71 13.01 24.22
CA ALA A 96 6.50 12.77 23.01
C ALA A 96 7.08 11.36 23.01
N SER A 97 7.63 10.90 24.14
CA SER A 97 8.15 9.54 24.31
C SER A 97 7.07 8.48 24.11
N LEU A 98 5.86 8.67 24.67
CA LEU A 98 4.74 7.75 24.48
C LEU A 98 4.35 7.59 23.00
N ARG A 99 4.36 8.68 22.23
CA ARG A 99 4.02 8.62 20.79
C ARG A 99 5.13 7.97 19.96
N ARG A 100 6.41 8.10 20.34
CA ARG A 100 7.49 7.34 19.72
C ARG A 100 7.36 5.84 19.99
N TYR A 101 7.07 5.49 21.24
CA TYR A 101 6.82 4.09 21.63
C TYR A 101 5.64 3.49 20.84
N ASN A 102 4.50 4.19 20.80
CA ASN A 102 3.34 3.75 20.02
C ASN A 102 3.66 3.63 18.51
N GLN A 103 4.54 4.48 17.97
CA GLN A 103 4.95 4.41 16.58
C GLN A 103 5.84 3.21 16.30
N ALA A 104 6.79 2.90 17.21
CA ALA A 104 7.61 1.71 17.11
C ALA A 104 6.74 0.44 17.17
N GLN A 105 5.84 0.35 18.14
CA GLN A 105 4.90 -0.78 18.28
C GLN A 105 3.96 -0.90 17.07
N PHE A 106 3.46 0.23 16.53
CA PHE A 106 2.65 0.21 15.31
C PHE A 106 3.43 -0.35 14.12
N LEU A 107 4.69 0.04 13.95
CA LEU A 107 5.55 -0.47 12.87
C LEU A 107 5.81 -1.97 13.03
N GLU A 108 6.10 -2.43 14.24
CA GLU A 108 6.29 -3.85 14.57
C GLU A 108 5.04 -4.66 14.22
N HIS A 109 3.85 -4.23 14.68
CA HIS A 109 2.60 -4.91 14.36
C HIS A 109 2.29 -4.93 12.85
N VAL A 110 2.59 -3.86 12.12
CA VAL A 110 2.43 -3.83 10.66
C VAL A 110 3.39 -4.81 9.98
N GLN A 111 4.64 -4.90 10.45
CA GLN A 111 5.61 -5.86 9.94
C GLN A 111 5.19 -7.30 10.22
N ASP A 112 4.60 -7.58 11.39
CA ASP A 112 4.07 -8.89 11.72
C ASP A 112 2.91 -9.29 10.83
N ILE A 113 1.99 -8.35 10.54
CA ILE A 113 0.88 -8.58 9.60
C ILE A 113 1.42 -8.90 8.20
N ILE A 114 2.37 -8.12 7.69
CA ILE A 114 2.93 -8.31 6.35
C ILE A 114 3.71 -9.63 6.29
N SER A 115 4.50 -9.95 7.32
CA SER A 115 5.23 -11.22 7.42
C SER A 115 4.29 -12.42 7.44
N GLY A 116 3.19 -12.31 8.19
CA GLY A 116 2.14 -13.33 8.25
C GLY A 116 1.39 -13.52 6.92
N TRP A 117 1.44 -12.54 6.01
CA TRP A 117 0.84 -12.61 4.68
C TRP A 117 1.87 -12.88 3.58
N SER A 118 3.09 -13.28 3.91
CA SER A 118 4.17 -13.47 2.93
C SER A 118 3.79 -14.40 1.77
N GLU A 119 3.14 -15.53 2.05
CA GLU A 119 2.64 -16.46 1.02
C GLU A 119 1.52 -15.85 0.17
N ASP A 120 0.56 -15.17 0.80
CA ASP A 120 -0.55 -14.50 0.11
C ASP A 120 -0.05 -13.39 -0.82
N LEU A 121 0.92 -12.60 -0.36
CA LEU A 121 1.54 -11.50 -1.09
C LEU A 121 2.42 -12.02 -2.23
N ALA A 122 3.16 -13.12 -2.02
CA ALA A 122 3.94 -13.75 -3.08
C ALA A 122 3.06 -14.25 -4.24
N GLY A 123 1.84 -14.67 -3.94
CA GLY A 123 0.84 -15.05 -4.95
C GLY A 123 0.15 -13.88 -5.64
N CYS A 124 0.40 -12.63 -5.24
CA CYS A 124 -0.24 -11.47 -5.83
C CYS A 124 0.46 -11.03 -7.13
N SER A 125 -0.32 -10.75 -8.17
CA SER A 125 0.20 -10.17 -9.41
C SER A 125 0.42 -8.66 -9.33
N LEU A 126 -0.18 -8.01 -8.33
CA LEU A 126 -0.06 -6.56 -8.06
C LEU A 126 -0.20 -6.29 -6.56
N ILE A 127 0.59 -5.36 -6.03
CA ILE A 127 0.58 -4.89 -4.63
C ILE A 127 0.61 -3.36 -4.63
#